data_AF-W4V4N7-F1
#
_entry.id   AF-W4V4N7-F1
#
_cell.length_a   1.000
_cell.length_b   1.000
_cell.length_c   1.000
_cell.angle_alpha   90.00
_cell.angle_beta   90.00
_cell.angle_gamma   90.00
#
_symmetry.space_group_name_H-M   'P 1'
#
loop_
_entity.id
_entity.type
_entity.pdbx_description
1 polymer ?
#
loop_
_entity_poly.entity_id
_entity_poly.type
_entity_poly.pdbx_seq_one_letter_code
_entity_poly.pdbx_strand_id
1 'polypeptide(L)'
;MNKEAVLKGIQKLEDKLLVAKILDKYTLSRKIMSDTHSDFLDPYQQNIVRKCLEMSGIRDYIFFGGFGGAERTVVVFCPYYMPENADSEFSELFEILKIKPNTRENFSHRDYLGSLMGLGIKREKIGDILVREDFAFVVVLKDIADYIKINLTKVGNARVEIDIANNDELEMLEPKVKEISSTVASLRLILWQVPDLAYPEARLPI
;
A
#
# COMPACT_ATOMS: atom_id res chain seq x y z
N MET A 1 18.39 -19.57 8.19
CA MET A 1 17.28 -19.09 7.34
C MET A 1 17.34 -19.83 6.01
N ASN A 2 16.31 -20.60 5.64
CA ASN A 2 16.31 -21.35 4.38
C ASN A 2 15.64 -20.53 3.27
N LYS A 3 16.36 -19.53 2.76
CA LYS A 3 15.90 -18.59 1.72
C LYS A 3 15.39 -19.34 0.47
N GLU A 4 16.02 -20.46 0.14
CA GLU A 4 15.67 -21.27 -1.03
C GLU A 4 14.34 -22.03 -0.87
N ALA A 5 14.00 -22.49 0.34
CA ALA A 5 12.74 -23.20 0.58
C ALA A 5 11.52 -22.28 0.43
N VAL A 6 11.62 -21.03 0.87
CA VAL A 6 10.53 -20.05 0.78
C VAL A 6 10.29 -19.60 -0.66
N LEU A 7 11.37 -19.40 -1.44
CA LEU A 7 11.29 -19.00 -2.84
C LEU A 7 10.75 -20.09 -3.77
N LYS A 8 10.84 -21.37 -3.39
CA LYS A 8 10.31 -22.50 -4.18
C LYS A 8 8.78 -22.55 -4.23
N GLY A 9 8.09 -21.98 -3.23
CA GLY A 9 6.62 -21.94 -3.18
C GLY A 9 5.97 -20.86 -4.05
N ILE A 10 6.76 -19.95 -4.61
CA ILE A 10 6.27 -18.80 -5.38
C ILE A 10 6.42 -19.12 -6.87
N GLN A 11 5.34 -18.96 -7.65
CA GLN A 11 5.38 -19.29 -9.08
C GLN A 11 5.84 -18.11 -9.95
N LYS A 12 5.41 -16.88 -9.62
CA LYS A 12 5.76 -15.69 -10.39
C LYS A 12 7.19 -15.23 -10.10
N LEU A 13 7.93 -14.89 -11.16
CA LEU A 13 9.30 -14.39 -11.05
C LEU A 13 9.37 -13.05 -10.30
N GLU A 14 8.42 -12.16 -10.56
CA GLU A 14 8.33 -10.84 -9.90
C GLU A 14 8.18 -10.98 -8.38
N ASP A 15 7.28 -11.87 -7.94
CA ASP A 15 7.05 -12.16 -6.53
C ASP A 15 8.32 -12.75 -5.87
N LYS A 16 9.10 -13.59 -6.58
CA LYS A 16 10.39 -14.10 -6.08
C LYS A 16 11.41 -12.98 -5.91
N LEU A 17 11.52 -12.08 -6.89
CA LEU A 17 12.45 -10.96 -6.83
C LEU A 17 12.09 -9.99 -5.69
N LEU A 18 10.79 -9.73 -5.51
CA LEU A 18 10.28 -8.96 -4.38
C LEU A 18 10.71 -9.60 -3.06
N VAL A 19 10.37 -10.87 -2.85
CA VAL A 19 10.70 -11.58 -1.61
C VAL A 19 12.21 -11.63 -1.37
N ALA A 20 13.01 -11.85 -2.41
CA ALA A 20 14.46 -11.83 -2.30
C ALA A 20 14.98 -10.48 -1.79
N LYS A 21 14.50 -9.37 -2.37
CA LYS A 21 14.84 -8.00 -1.92
C LYS A 21 14.44 -7.75 -0.46
N ILE A 22 13.25 -8.20 -0.07
CA ILE A 22 12.77 -8.03 1.31
C ILE A 22 13.64 -8.81 2.31
N LEU A 23 14.00 -10.05 2.00
CA LEU A 23 14.88 -10.85 2.86
C LEU A 23 16.30 -10.27 2.94
N ASP A 24 16.77 -9.61 1.88
CA ASP A 24 18.05 -8.90 1.90
C ASP A 24 18.00 -7.67 2.80
N LYS A 25 16.89 -6.92 2.80
CA LYS A 25 16.64 -5.81 3.75
C LYS A 25 16.60 -6.30 5.19
N TYR A 26 15.88 -7.39 5.47
CA TYR A 26 15.88 -8.01 6.80
C TYR A 26 17.29 -8.42 7.24
N THR A 27 18.05 -9.09 6.37
CA THR A 27 19.42 -9.51 6.66
C THR A 27 20.32 -8.30 6.94
N LEU A 28 20.16 -7.22 6.17
CA LEU A 28 20.86 -5.96 6.39
C LEU A 28 20.54 -5.38 7.77
N SER A 29 19.26 -5.25 8.12
CA SER A 29 18.80 -4.76 9.42
C SER A 29 19.44 -5.51 10.58
N ARG A 30 19.45 -6.84 10.52
CA ARG A 30 20.12 -7.70 11.51
C ARG A 30 21.63 -7.49 11.59
N LYS A 31 22.28 -7.19 10.46
CA LYS A 31 23.73 -6.98 10.38
C LYS A 31 24.15 -5.62 10.96
N ILE A 32 23.41 -4.56 10.64
CA ILE A 32 23.73 -3.20 11.10
C ILE A 32 23.08 -2.88 12.46
N MET A 33 22.18 -3.73 12.95
CA MET A 33 21.38 -3.54 14.17
C MET A 33 20.63 -2.20 14.17
N SER A 34 20.03 -1.87 13.03
CA SER A 34 19.27 -0.64 12.82
C SER A 34 18.04 -0.93 11.97
N ASP A 35 17.05 -0.08 12.09
CA ASP A 35 15.81 -0.20 11.34
C ASP A 35 16.06 -0.03 9.85
N THR A 36 15.38 -0.87 9.05
CA THR A 36 15.42 -0.76 7.58
C THR A 36 14.03 -0.93 7.02
N HIS A 37 13.77 -0.30 5.88
CA HIS A 37 12.48 -0.39 5.22
C HIS A 37 12.60 -0.86 3.77
N SER A 38 11.49 -1.41 3.26
CA SER A 38 11.25 -1.64 1.84
C SER A 38 10.73 -0.41 1.13
N ASP A 39 10.59 -0.50 -0.19
CA ASP A 39 9.74 0.41 -0.96
C ASP A 39 8.24 0.11 -0.68
N PHE A 40 7.32 0.94 -1.19
CA PHE A 40 5.87 0.74 -1.01
C PHE A 40 5.37 -0.52 -1.70
N LEU A 41 4.63 -1.31 -0.93
CA LEU A 41 4.02 -2.56 -1.33
C LEU A 41 2.51 -2.37 -1.49
N ASP A 42 1.95 -2.88 -2.58
CA ASP A 42 0.49 -2.99 -2.71
C ASP A 42 -0.09 -4.10 -1.80
N PRO A 43 -1.42 -4.14 -1.58
CA PRO A 43 -2.04 -5.15 -0.71
C PRO A 43 -1.74 -6.61 -1.10
N TYR A 44 -1.57 -6.89 -2.40
CA TYR A 44 -1.20 -8.24 -2.86
C TYR A 44 0.24 -8.56 -2.50
N GLN A 45 1.17 -7.65 -2.75
CA GLN A 45 2.58 -7.75 -2.36
C GLN A 45 2.74 -7.88 -0.84
N GLN A 46 2.01 -7.10 -0.05
CA GLN A 46 2.01 -7.19 1.42
C GLN A 46 1.61 -8.58 1.89
N ASN A 47 0.58 -9.19 1.30
CA ASN A 47 0.14 -10.54 1.65
C ASN A 47 1.21 -11.60 1.32
N ILE A 48 1.90 -11.47 0.19
CA ILE A 48 3.01 -12.38 -0.17
C ILE A 48 4.16 -12.23 0.83
N VAL A 49 4.56 -11.00 1.12
CA VAL A 49 5.65 -10.70 2.05
C VAL A 49 5.32 -11.21 3.45
N ARG A 50 4.09 -10.97 3.94
CA ARG A 50 3.64 -11.45 5.25
C ARG A 50 3.76 -12.97 5.38
N LYS A 51 3.21 -13.72 4.41
CA LYS A 51 3.31 -15.19 4.38
C LYS A 51 4.76 -15.66 4.36
N CYS A 52 5.60 -15.01 3.57
CA CYS A 52 7.02 -15.32 3.49
C CYS A 52 7.75 -15.11 4.83
N LEU A 53 7.50 -13.97 5.49
CA LEU A 53 8.12 -13.65 6.78
C LEU A 53 7.64 -14.62 7.88
N GLU A 54 6.34 -14.95 7.90
CA GLU A 54 5.76 -15.95 8.80
C GLU A 54 6.38 -17.34 8.61
N MET A 55 6.49 -17.82 7.37
CA MET A 55 7.15 -19.10 7.05
C MET A 55 8.63 -19.11 7.45
N SER A 56 9.26 -17.94 7.45
CA SER A 56 10.66 -17.77 7.86
C SER A 56 10.83 -17.61 9.38
N GLY A 57 9.73 -17.53 10.13
CA GLY A 57 9.74 -17.27 11.58
C GLY A 57 10.15 -15.85 11.97
N ILE A 58 10.13 -14.91 11.02
CA ILE A 58 10.49 -13.50 11.24
C ILE A 58 9.26 -12.79 11.80
N ARG A 59 9.42 -12.06 12.90
CA ARG A 59 8.33 -11.36 13.61
C ARG A 59 8.66 -9.92 13.97
N ASP A 60 9.92 -9.52 13.81
CA ASP A 60 10.48 -8.20 14.07
C ASP A 60 10.25 -7.25 12.89
N TYR A 61 8.99 -7.11 12.47
CA TYR A 61 8.59 -6.22 11.38
C TYR A 61 7.21 -5.57 11.59
N ILE A 62 7.00 -4.40 10.98
CA ILE A 62 5.73 -3.67 10.94
C ILE A 62 5.43 -3.25 9.50
N PHE A 63 4.16 -3.26 9.10
CA PHE A 63 3.70 -2.60 7.88
C PHE A 63 3.20 -1.19 8.22
N PHE A 64 3.76 -0.17 7.59
CA PHE A 64 3.36 1.21 7.83
C PHE A 64 3.40 2.03 6.54
N GLY A 65 2.41 2.92 6.33
CA GLY A 65 2.22 3.66 5.08
C GLY A 65 2.25 5.17 5.23
N GLY A 66 2.69 5.69 6.39
CA GLY A 66 2.77 7.13 6.69
C GLY A 66 1.55 7.71 7.40
N PHE A 67 0.40 7.02 7.39
CA PHE A 67 -0.78 7.38 8.17
C PHE A 67 -1.64 6.14 8.46
N GLY A 68 -2.54 6.26 9.45
CA GLY A 68 -3.50 5.21 9.78
C GLY A 68 -4.40 4.85 8.60
N GLY A 69 -4.46 3.57 8.22
CA GLY A 69 -5.35 3.08 7.16
C GLY A 69 -4.83 3.19 5.72
N ALA A 70 -3.55 3.52 5.53
CA ALA A 70 -2.92 3.48 4.21
C ALA A 70 -3.03 2.09 3.55
N GLU A 71 -3.44 2.06 2.27
CA GLU A 71 -3.52 0.82 1.50
C GLU A 71 -2.14 0.34 1.06
N ARG A 72 -1.28 1.27 0.61
CA ARG A 72 0.12 0.99 0.28
C ARG A 72 1.00 1.25 1.49
N THR A 73 1.75 0.25 1.90
CA THR A 73 2.63 0.32 3.06
C THR A 73 4.03 -0.16 2.72
N VAL A 74 5.03 0.29 3.46
CA VAL A 74 6.36 -0.34 3.47
C VAL A 74 6.42 -1.34 4.61
N VAL A 75 7.28 -2.35 4.49
CA VAL A 75 7.67 -3.15 5.65
C VAL A 75 8.90 -2.54 6.29
N VAL A 76 8.82 -2.25 7.59
CA VAL A 76 9.92 -1.79 8.43
C VAL A 76 10.37 -2.95 9.31
N PHE A 77 11.67 -3.27 9.27
CA PHE A 77 12.30 -4.28 10.13
C PHE A 77 12.93 -3.61 11.33
N CYS A 78 12.59 -4.08 12.53
CA CYS A 78 12.94 -3.44 13.79
C CYS A 78 13.69 -4.45 14.70
N PRO A 79 15.02 -4.58 14.57
CA PRO A 79 15.76 -5.68 15.16
C PRO A 79 15.98 -5.54 16.68
N TYR A 80 15.79 -4.34 17.25
CA TYR A 80 16.04 -4.04 18.67
C TYR A 80 14.75 -4.03 19.51
N TYR A 81 13.74 -3.29 19.05
CA TYR A 81 12.44 -3.17 19.73
C TYR A 81 11.32 -3.07 18.72
N MET A 82 10.13 -3.49 19.14
CA MET A 82 8.91 -3.22 18.40
C MET A 82 8.29 -1.94 18.96
N PRO A 83 8.07 -0.89 18.16
CA PRO A 83 7.43 0.32 18.65
C PRO A 83 5.98 0.03 19.05
N GLU A 84 5.52 0.65 20.14
CA GLU A 84 4.12 0.57 20.59
C GLU A 84 3.19 1.37 19.66
N ASN A 85 3.71 2.46 19.08
CA ASN A 85 2.99 3.31 18.14
C ASN A 85 3.86 3.60 16.92
N ALA A 86 3.52 2.96 15.79
CA ALA A 86 4.27 3.10 14.54
C ALA A 86 4.14 4.50 13.93
N ASP A 87 3.01 5.18 14.11
CA ASP A 87 2.79 6.53 13.59
C ASP A 87 3.79 7.52 14.20
N SER A 88 4.02 7.43 15.52
CA SER A 88 5.00 8.30 16.19
C SER A 88 6.43 7.98 15.78
N GLU A 89 6.79 6.69 15.73
CA GLU A 89 8.18 6.26 15.51
C GLU A 89 8.63 6.45 14.06
N PHE A 90 7.74 6.19 13.11
CA PHE A 90 8.08 6.15 11.69
C PHE A 90 7.51 7.31 10.87
N SER A 91 6.86 8.28 11.51
CA SER A 91 6.39 9.51 10.83
C SER A 91 7.49 10.16 9.99
N GLU A 92 8.72 10.24 10.52
CA GLU A 92 9.86 10.87 9.83
C GLU A 92 10.37 10.10 8.61
N LEU A 93 9.96 8.83 8.40
CA LEU A 93 10.32 8.07 7.20
C LEU A 93 9.53 8.53 5.97
N PHE A 94 8.40 9.21 6.18
CA PHE A 94 7.48 9.61 5.14
C PHE A 94 7.36 11.13 5.07
N GLU A 95 7.12 11.61 3.85
CA GLU A 95 6.67 12.98 3.62
C GLU A 95 5.31 12.92 2.91
N ILE A 96 4.42 13.83 3.31
CA ILE A 96 3.12 13.97 2.66
C ILE A 96 3.14 15.26 1.87
N LEU A 97 3.11 15.12 0.55
CA LEU A 97 3.14 16.25 -0.37
C LEU A 97 1.71 16.67 -0.71
N LYS A 98 1.39 17.93 -0.45
CA LYS A 98 0.18 18.58 -0.92
C LYS A 98 0.45 19.23 -2.27
N ILE A 99 -0.11 18.64 -3.32
CA ILE A 99 0.06 19.11 -4.70
C ILE A 99 -1.20 19.84 -5.11
N LYS A 100 -1.07 21.14 -5.38
CA LYS A 100 -2.17 22.01 -5.77
C LYS A 100 -1.98 22.51 -7.21
N PRO A 101 -2.83 22.08 -8.16
CA PRO A 101 -2.85 22.64 -9.50
C PRO A 101 -3.35 24.09 -9.50
N ASN A 102 -2.67 24.96 -10.24
CA ASN A 102 -3.11 26.34 -10.47
C ASN A 102 -4.12 26.41 -11.63
N THR A 103 -5.20 25.64 -11.49
CA THR A 103 -6.33 25.60 -12.42
C THR A 103 -7.59 25.15 -11.67
N ARG A 104 -8.75 25.34 -12.28
CA ARG A 104 -10.04 24.80 -11.79
C ARG A 104 -10.37 23.43 -12.38
N GLU A 105 -9.49 22.89 -13.22
CA GLU A 105 -9.65 21.54 -13.75
C GLU A 105 -9.39 20.51 -12.65
N ASN A 106 -10.29 19.53 -12.56
CA ASN A 106 -10.13 18.41 -11.65
C ASN A 106 -9.20 17.37 -12.27
N PHE A 107 -8.21 16.93 -11.52
CA PHE A 107 -7.29 15.88 -11.92
C PHE A 107 -7.63 14.57 -11.23
N SER A 108 -7.55 13.47 -11.99
CA SER A 108 -7.75 12.14 -11.44
C SER A 108 -6.47 11.62 -10.77
N HIS A 109 -6.60 10.57 -9.96
CA HIS A 109 -5.45 9.83 -9.41
C HIS A 109 -4.46 9.43 -10.52
N ARG A 110 -4.94 9.09 -11.72
CA ARG A 110 -4.09 8.68 -12.84
C ARG A 110 -3.20 9.82 -13.34
N ASP A 111 -3.69 11.06 -13.29
CA ASP A 111 -2.95 12.22 -13.79
C ASP A 111 -1.78 12.58 -12.88
N TYR A 112 -2.03 12.60 -11.56
CA TYR A 112 -0.96 12.78 -10.57
C TYR A 112 0.09 11.68 -10.66
N LEU A 113 -0.35 10.42 -10.67
CA LEU A 113 0.55 9.28 -10.80
C LEU A 113 1.35 9.33 -12.10
N GLY A 114 0.69 9.62 -13.23
CA GLY A 114 1.35 9.71 -14.54
C GLY A 114 2.40 10.82 -14.56
N SER A 115 2.13 11.95 -13.92
CA SER A 115 3.06 13.08 -13.83
C SER A 115 4.26 12.74 -12.96
N LEU A 116 4.05 12.08 -11.81
CA LEU A 116 5.13 11.59 -10.94
C LEU A 116 6.00 10.54 -11.64
N MET A 117 5.38 9.58 -12.34
CA MET A 117 6.11 8.58 -13.12
C MET A 117 6.86 9.22 -14.29
N GLY A 118 6.34 10.30 -14.87
CA GLY A 118 7.00 11.08 -15.92
C GLY A 118 8.33 11.71 -15.48
N LEU A 119 8.56 11.88 -14.17
CA LEU A 119 9.83 12.33 -13.60
C LEU A 119 10.88 11.20 -13.51
N GLY A 120 10.54 9.98 -13.94
CA GLY A 120 11.37 8.80 -13.79
C GLY A 120 11.24 8.10 -12.43
N ILE A 121 10.28 8.53 -11.60
CA ILE A 121 10.04 7.92 -10.29
C ILE A 121 9.25 6.62 -10.49
N LYS A 122 9.75 5.54 -9.88
CA LYS A 122 9.07 4.24 -9.92
C LYS A 122 7.84 4.25 -9.04
N ARG A 123 6.80 3.51 -9.45
CA ARG A 123 5.55 3.38 -8.66
C ARG A 123 5.78 2.82 -7.25
N GLU A 124 6.77 1.94 -7.07
CA GLU A 124 7.15 1.40 -5.75
C GLU A 124 7.64 2.48 -4.77
N LYS A 125 8.05 3.65 -5.26
CA LYS A 125 8.47 4.78 -4.42
C LYS A 125 7.33 5.70 -4.01
N ILE A 126 6.13 5.48 -4.55
CA ILE A 126 4.95 6.31 -4.32
C ILE A 126 3.93 5.49 -3.52
N GLY A 127 3.48 6.07 -2.42
CA GLY A 127 2.43 5.54 -1.56
C GLY A 127 1.05 5.88 -2.09
N ASP A 128 0.13 6.12 -1.17
CA ASP A 128 -1.25 6.47 -1.49
C ASP A 128 -1.34 7.89 -2.06
N ILE A 129 -2.24 8.06 -3.03
CA ILE A 129 -2.58 9.35 -3.63
C ILE A 129 -4.04 9.65 -3.33
N LEU A 130 -4.27 10.62 -2.45
CA LEU A 130 -5.59 11.03 -2.03
C LEU A 130 -5.98 12.31 -2.77
N VAL A 131 -6.76 12.15 -3.82
CA VAL A 131 -7.29 13.28 -4.59
C VAL A 131 -8.44 13.95 -3.83
N ARG A 132 -8.44 15.27 -3.81
CA ARG A 132 -9.53 16.16 -3.36
C ARG A 132 -9.91 17.06 -4.53
N GLU A 133 -10.90 17.93 -4.34
CA GLU A 133 -11.40 18.82 -5.40
C GLU A 133 -10.29 19.77 -5.90
N ASP A 134 -9.58 20.45 -5.00
CA ASP A 134 -8.60 21.49 -5.39
C ASP A 134 -7.14 21.05 -5.30
N PHE A 135 -6.85 19.90 -4.71
CA PHE A 135 -5.48 19.42 -4.47
C PHE A 135 -5.44 17.90 -4.32
N ALA A 136 -4.25 17.32 -4.28
CA ALA A 136 -4.05 15.93 -3.88
C ALA A 136 -2.96 15.82 -2.81
N PHE A 137 -3.16 14.89 -1.89
CA PHE A 137 -2.08 14.43 -1.02
C PHE A 137 -1.40 13.23 -1.65
N VAL A 138 -0.08 13.22 -1.65
CA VAL A 138 0.74 12.11 -2.11
C VAL A 138 1.68 11.72 -0.99
N VAL A 139 1.56 10.49 -0.52
CA VAL A 139 2.50 9.95 0.46
C VAL A 139 3.72 9.40 -0.26
N VAL A 140 4.89 9.83 0.19
CA VAL A 140 6.18 9.42 -0.38
C VAL A 140 7.16 9.12 0.74
N LEU A 141 8.23 8.41 0.40
CA LEU A 141 9.38 8.32 1.29
C LEU A 141 10.12 9.67 1.31
N LYS A 142 10.70 10.01 2.46
CA LYS A 142 11.44 11.26 2.66
C LYS A 142 12.59 11.46 1.65
N ASP A 143 13.24 10.38 1.23
CA ASP A 143 14.37 10.38 0.29
C ASP A 143 14.02 10.94 -1.10
N ILE A 144 12.76 10.90 -1.51
CA ILE A 144 12.30 11.39 -2.82
C ILE A 144 11.46 12.67 -2.73
N ALA A 145 11.08 13.10 -1.52
CA ALA A 145 10.15 14.21 -1.32
C ALA A 145 10.70 15.53 -1.91
N ASP A 146 11.95 15.87 -1.58
CA ASP A 146 12.63 17.07 -2.10
C ASP A 146 12.78 17.03 -3.63
N TYR A 147 13.10 15.85 -4.18
CA TYR A 147 13.21 15.67 -5.62
C TYR A 147 11.87 15.95 -6.32
N ILE A 148 10.77 15.44 -5.78
CA ILE A 148 9.43 15.70 -6.33
C ILE A 148 9.10 17.19 -6.24
N LYS A 149 9.33 17.82 -5.08
CA LYS A 149 9.04 19.24 -4.86
C LYS A 149 9.76 20.15 -5.85
N ILE A 150 11.01 19.85 -6.18
CA ILE A 150 11.82 20.65 -7.12
C ILE A 150 11.42 20.39 -8.58
N ASN A 151 11.14 19.14 -8.96
CA ASN A 151 11.04 18.74 -10.37
C ASN A 151 9.60 18.64 -10.88
N LEU A 152 8.61 18.40 -10.01
CA LEU A 152 7.21 18.31 -10.42
C LEU A 152 6.63 19.73 -10.62
N THR A 153 6.80 20.26 -11.82
CA THR A 153 6.33 21.62 -12.17
C THR A 153 4.92 21.65 -12.73
N LYS A 154 4.40 20.49 -13.19
CA LYS A 154 3.07 20.37 -13.79
C LYS A 154 2.45 19.00 -13.55
N VAL A 155 1.13 18.99 -13.50
CA VAL A 155 0.30 17.77 -13.57
C VAL A 155 -0.63 17.92 -14.78
N GLY A 156 -0.52 16.98 -15.72
CA GLY A 156 -1.13 17.15 -17.04
C GLY A 156 -0.63 18.42 -17.73
N ASN A 157 -1.54 19.37 -17.99
CA ASN A 157 -1.23 20.67 -18.59
C ASN A 157 -1.19 21.84 -17.58
N ALA A 158 -1.52 21.61 -16.30
CA ALA A 158 -1.57 22.66 -15.29
C ALA A 158 -0.26 22.74 -14.51
N ARG A 159 0.21 23.96 -14.24
CA ARG A 159 1.30 24.18 -13.28
C ARG A 159 0.82 23.84 -11.88
N VAL A 160 1.71 23.30 -11.05
CA VAL A 160 1.40 22.92 -9.67
C VAL A 160 2.27 23.65 -8.67
N GLU A 161 1.72 23.88 -7.49
CA GLU A 161 2.43 24.29 -6.28
C GLU A 161 2.48 23.08 -5.35
N ILE A 162 3.61 22.88 -4.67
CA ILE A 162 3.86 21.70 -3.84
C ILE A 162 4.36 22.16 -2.47
N ASP A 163 3.60 21.80 -1.45
CA ASP A 163 3.93 22.04 -0.06
C ASP A 163 3.96 20.72 0.72
N ILE A 164 4.60 20.73 1.89
CA ILE A 164 4.52 19.62 2.85
C ILE A 164 3.22 19.82 3.63
N ALA A 165 2.42 18.75 3.76
CA ALA A 165 1.18 18.79 4.50
C ALA A 165 1.45 19.04 6.00
N ASN A 166 0.62 19.88 6.62
CA ASN A 166 0.72 20.15 8.05
C ASN A 166 0.04 19.06 8.90
N ASN A 167 0.31 19.03 10.21
CA ASN A 167 -0.29 18.04 11.12
C ASN A 167 -1.83 18.03 11.11
N ASP A 168 -2.49 19.19 11.01
CA ASP A 168 -3.96 19.25 10.89
C ASP A 168 -4.50 18.60 9.60
N GLU A 169 -3.67 18.52 8.56
CA GLU A 169 -4.02 17.90 7.29
C GLU A 169 -3.81 16.38 7.31
N LEU A 170 -2.91 15.88 8.17
CA LEU A 170 -2.76 14.44 8.43
C LEU A 170 -4.04 13.83 9.01
N GLU A 171 -4.74 14.53 9.90
CA GLU A 171 -6.05 14.08 10.42
C GLU A 171 -7.11 13.92 9.31
N MET A 172 -6.93 14.61 8.17
CA MET A 172 -7.81 14.46 7.00
C MET A 172 -7.45 13.27 6.11
N LEU A 173 -6.29 12.64 6.34
CA LEU A 173 -5.84 11.42 5.67
C LEU A 173 -6.33 10.16 6.38
N GLU A 174 -6.41 10.22 7.71
CA GLU A 174 -6.98 9.13 8.49
C GLU A 174 -8.40 8.84 7.97
N PRO A 175 -8.70 7.59 7.61
CA PRO A 175 -10.04 7.24 7.22
C PRO A 175 -10.93 7.51 8.43
N LYS A 176 -11.74 8.58 8.35
CA LYS A 176 -12.93 8.68 9.19
C LYS A 176 -13.66 7.37 8.99
N VAL A 177 -13.65 6.53 10.04
CA VAL A 177 -14.36 5.26 10.06
C VAL A 177 -15.82 5.59 9.83
N LYS A 178 -16.24 5.63 8.56
CA LYS A 178 -17.63 5.48 8.21
C LYS A 178 -17.86 4.00 8.45
N GLU A 179 -18.45 3.68 9.60
CA GLU A 179 -19.16 2.42 9.76
C GLU A 179 -20.21 2.36 8.65
N ILE A 180 -19.82 1.81 7.50
CA ILE A 180 -20.78 1.38 6.51
C ILE A 180 -21.22 0.01 7.02
N SER A 181 -22.27 0.01 7.84
CA SER A 181 -23.05 -1.20 8.11
C SER A 181 -23.78 -1.59 6.81
N SER A 182 -23.04 -2.12 5.84
CA SER A 182 -23.66 -2.77 4.70
C SER A 182 -24.01 -4.17 5.14
N THR A 183 -25.30 -4.41 5.38
CA THR A 183 -25.84 -5.77 5.55
C THR A 183 -25.49 -6.56 4.30
N VAL A 184 -24.46 -7.40 4.37
CA VAL A 184 -24.04 -8.23 3.24
C VAL A 184 -25.18 -9.20 2.95
N ALA A 185 -25.96 -8.91 1.91
CA ALA A 185 -26.88 -9.86 1.34
C ALA A 185 -26.05 -11.08 0.90
N SER A 186 -26.30 -12.18 1.59
CA SER A 186 -25.70 -13.49 1.37
C SER A 186 -25.48 -13.78 -0.12
N LEU A 187 -24.22 -13.97 -0.52
CA LEU A 187 -23.83 -14.66 -1.74
C LEU A 187 -24.46 -16.06 -1.70
N ARG A 188 -25.65 -16.23 -2.29
CA ARG A 188 -26.17 -17.56 -2.59
C ARG A 188 -25.48 -18.05 -3.85
N LEU A 189 -24.66 -19.09 -3.68
CA LEU A 189 -24.10 -19.91 -4.75
C LEU A 189 -25.17 -20.18 -5.81
N ILE A 190 -24.93 -19.67 -7.02
CA ILE A 190 -25.61 -20.17 -8.21
C ILE A 190 -24.94 -21.50 -8.54
N LEU A 191 -25.58 -22.61 -8.13
CA LEU A 191 -25.25 -23.93 -8.63
C LEU A 191 -25.90 -24.07 -10.01
N TRP A 192 -25.10 -24.13 -11.07
CA TRP A 192 -25.57 -24.60 -12.37
C TRP A 192 -25.07 -26.02 -12.63
N GLN A 193 -25.96 -26.79 -13.26
CA GLN A 193 -25.78 -28.08 -13.92
C GLN A 193 -25.72 -29.38 -13.09
N VAL A 194 -26.85 -30.09 -13.10
CA VAL A 194 -26.86 -31.50 -13.48
C VAL A 194 -28.02 -31.72 -14.47
N PRO A 195 -27.79 -32.27 -15.68
CA PRO A 195 -28.86 -32.68 -16.57
C PRO A 195 -29.31 -34.13 -16.31
N ASP A 196 -30.60 -34.32 -16.52
CA ASP A 196 -31.31 -35.54 -16.90
C ASP A 196 -31.93 -36.45 -15.80
N LEU A 197 -33.09 -36.99 -16.17
CA LEU A 197 -33.96 -37.99 -15.54
C LEU A 197 -35.10 -37.52 -14.60
N ALA A 198 -36.22 -37.16 -15.24
CA ALA A 198 -37.46 -37.94 -15.21
C ALA A 198 -38.14 -38.31 -13.85
N TYR A 199 -39.26 -37.60 -13.59
CA TYR A 199 -40.49 -37.98 -12.85
C TYR A 199 -40.46 -38.14 -11.31
N PRO A 200 -41.62 -38.10 -10.61
CA PRO A 200 -42.64 -37.04 -10.62
C PRO A 200 -43.20 -36.73 -9.20
N GLU A 201 -44.10 -35.75 -9.15
CA GLU A 201 -45.14 -35.51 -8.13
C GLU A 201 -44.77 -35.10 -6.70
N ALA A 202 -45.11 -33.84 -6.43
CA ALA A 202 -45.37 -33.29 -5.13
C ALA A 202 -46.47 -34.04 -4.36
N ARG A 203 -46.23 -34.28 -3.07
CA ARG A 203 -47.26 -34.27 -2.01
C ARG A 203 -46.60 -33.95 -0.66
N LEU A 204 -46.81 -32.71 -0.19
CA LEU A 204 -46.95 -32.40 1.24
C LEU A 204 -48.39 -32.80 1.66
N PRO A 205 -48.80 -32.84 2.94
CA PRO A 205 -48.11 -32.64 4.25
C PRO A 205 -48.30 -33.89 5.15
N ILE A 206 -47.80 -34.01 6.40
CA ILE A 206 -48.23 -33.40 7.68
C ILE A 206 -47.02 -33.36 8.63
#